data_AF-A0A4R7BVD2-F1
#
_entry.id   AF-A0A4R7BVD2-F1
#
_cell.length_a   1.000
_cell.length_b   1.000
_cell.length_c   1.000
_cell.angle_alpha   90.00
_cell.angle_beta   90.00
_cell.angle_gamma   90.00
#
_symmetry.space_group_name_H-M   'P 1'
#
loop_
_entity.id
_entity.type
_entity.pdbx_description
1 polymer ?
#
loop_
_entity_poly.entity_id
_entity_poly.type
_entity_poly.pdbx_seq_one_letter_code
_entity_poly.pdbx_strand_id
1 'polypeptide(L)'
;MSTILVGGFFLFILMAVPIAFAMGLAIIFTIWWQGSLPMTLMAQRTLVGADSYALLAIPFFILAGNLMNVGGITTRIIDLAMAMVGRFRGGLALTSVTAAMIFSGLSGSAAADASALGKVLIPAMKRQGYHPGFAAALMASACVNGPIIPPSIPLVIYGLSAGKGVSIIALFIGGLIPGILLGIALMIAAYWISVKRNYPTTRKFALREIPGLAIPAIPALLMPVIILVGVTGGIVTVTESATVAVVYAFLVGIFVYRQLKLADLWPMLVQTALDTALVMFIIALSAGFAWLLAVSGTTAWLAQLIAGVSKDPLVILMLINVLLLIIGIFMEPLPAMLIMMPVLIPVVSAVGIDLVHFGLVMVFNLCLGLLTPPVGILLYICANFAGIKLEEEVKEIWPFFGAGLAVLFIITVFPQTVLWLPNLLLAP
;
A
#
# COMPACT_ATOMS: atom_id res chain seq x y z
N MET A 1 -16.42 -11.55 27.27
CA MET A 1 -15.40 -10.55 26.85
C MET A 1 -15.36 -10.43 25.34
N SER A 2 -15.08 -11.52 24.61
CA SER A 2 -14.96 -11.57 23.14
C SER A 2 -16.14 -10.97 22.37
N THR A 3 -17.37 -11.39 22.71
CA THR A 3 -18.60 -10.97 22.03
C THR A 3 -18.86 -9.48 22.18
N ILE A 4 -18.55 -8.92 23.34
CA ILE A 4 -18.75 -7.50 23.65
C ILE A 4 -17.71 -6.65 22.94
N LEU A 5 -16.46 -7.11 22.91
CA LEU A 5 -15.38 -6.41 22.23
C LEU A 5 -15.61 -6.37 20.71
N VAL A 6 -15.82 -7.53 20.10
CA VAL A 6 -16.02 -7.65 18.65
C VAL A 6 -17.37 -7.07 18.24
N GLY A 7 -18.44 -7.41 18.97
CA GLY A 7 -19.78 -6.89 18.70
C GLY A 7 -19.88 -5.38 18.88
N GLY A 8 -19.29 -4.82 19.94
CA GLY A 8 -19.22 -3.39 20.17
C GLY A 8 -18.43 -2.65 19.09
N PHE A 9 -17.30 -3.21 18.66
CA PHE A 9 -16.52 -2.67 17.55
C PHE A 9 -17.32 -2.58 16.25
N PHE A 10 -17.97 -3.68 15.83
CA PHE A 10 -18.80 -3.67 14.63
C PHE A 10 -20.02 -2.76 14.78
N LEU A 11 -20.63 -2.68 15.96
CA LEU A 11 -21.74 -1.76 16.23
C LEU A 11 -21.31 -0.30 16.01
N PHE A 12 -20.16 0.11 16.53
CA PHE A 12 -19.64 1.47 16.34
C PHE A 12 -19.30 1.75 14.87
N ILE A 13 -18.76 0.78 14.14
CA ILE A 13 -18.54 0.92 12.69
C ILE A 13 -19.86 1.11 11.95
N LEU A 14 -20.91 0.34 12.29
CA LEU A 14 -22.23 0.49 11.68
C LEU A 14 -22.86 1.85 11.98
N MET A 15 -22.52 2.46 13.11
CA MET A 15 -22.88 3.84 13.46
C MET A 15 -21.99 4.90 12.79
N ALA A 16 -21.15 4.50 11.82
CA ALA A 16 -20.20 5.36 11.12
C ALA A 16 -19.18 6.08 12.02
N VAL A 17 -18.88 5.51 13.20
CA VAL A 17 -17.80 6.01 14.06
C VAL A 17 -16.46 5.70 13.40
N PRO A 18 -15.51 6.66 13.32
CA PRO A 18 -14.20 6.38 12.72
C PRO A 18 -13.48 5.25 13.46
N ILE A 19 -12.80 4.40 12.70
CA ILE A 19 -12.30 3.09 13.14
C ILE A 19 -11.47 3.17 14.42
N ALA A 20 -10.55 4.14 14.52
CA ALA A 20 -9.73 4.33 15.72
C ALA A 20 -10.60 4.51 16.98
N PHE A 21 -11.62 5.38 16.91
CA PHE A 21 -12.56 5.60 18.00
C PHE A 21 -13.43 4.37 18.26
N ALA A 22 -13.87 3.66 17.22
CA ALA A 22 -14.62 2.42 17.38
C ALA A 22 -13.82 1.37 18.18
N MET A 23 -12.52 1.22 17.92
CA MET A 23 -11.63 0.34 18.68
C MET A 23 -11.49 0.82 20.13
N GLY A 24 -11.20 2.11 20.33
CA GLY A 24 -11.07 2.70 21.66
C GLY A 24 -12.33 2.54 22.52
N LEU A 25 -13.50 2.87 21.96
CA LEU A 25 -14.79 2.73 22.62
C LEU A 25 -15.15 1.27 22.90
N ALA A 26 -14.85 0.35 21.98
CA ALA A 26 -15.06 -1.08 22.21
C ALA A 26 -14.20 -1.61 23.36
N ILE A 27 -12.94 -1.16 23.47
CA ILE A 27 -12.06 -1.48 24.61
C ILE A 27 -12.65 -0.93 25.91
N ILE A 28 -13.01 0.35 25.94
CA ILE A 28 -13.60 1.04 27.09
C ILE A 28 -14.83 0.28 27.59
N PHE A 29 -15.76 -0.01 26.68
CA PHE A 29 -17.01 -0.68 26.99
C PHE A 29 -16.79 -2.11 27.49
N THR A 30 -15.83 -2.84 26.90
CA THR A 30 -15.50 -4.20 27.31
C THR A 30 -14.89 -4.24 28.71
N ILE A 31 -13.93 -3.35 29.00
CA ILE A 31 -13.29 -3.26 30.33
C ILE A 31 -14.34 -2.88 31.38
N TRP A 32 -15.17 -1.87 31.07
CA TRP A 32 -16.24 -1.41 31.96
C TRP A 32 -17.25 -2.51 32.26
N TRP A 33 -17.70 -3.25 31.24
CA TRP A 33 -18.66 -4.35 31.42
C TRP A 33 -18.09 -5.52 32.22
N GLN A 34 -16.81 -5.87 31.99
CA GLN A 34 -16.21 -7.02 32.66
C GLN A 34 -15.92 -6.75 34.13
N GLY A 35 -15.64 -5.49 34.49
CA GLY A 35 -15.41 -5.04 35.88
C GLY A 35 -14.13 -5.58 36.54
N SER A 36 -13.44 -6.55 35.93
CA SER A 36 -12.25 -7.21 36.48
C SER A 36 -10.92 -6.56 36.06
N LEU A 37 -10.93 -5.74 35.01
CA LEU A 37 -9.74 -5.09 34.47
C LEU A 37 -9.74 -3.61 34.87
N PRO A 38 -8.60 -3.05 35.32
CA PRO A 38 -8.53 -1.64 35.66
C PRO A 38 -8.58 -0.77 34.40
N MET A 39 -9.29 0.36 34.46
CA MET A 39 -9.42 1.27 33.32
C MET A 39 -8.09 1.87 32.87
N THR A 40 -7.11 1.97 33.78
CA THR A 40 -5.73 2.39 33.51
C THR A 40 -5.04 1.49 32.48
N LEU A 41 -5.50 0.24 32.32
CA LEU A 41 -4.98 -0.69 31.33
C LEU A 41 -5.17 -0.16 29.90
N MET A 42 -6.26 0.56 29.63
CA MET A 42 -6.45 1.20 28.33
C MET A 42 -5.35 2.23 28.05
N ALA A 43 -5.10 3.13 29.01
CA ALA A 43 -4.06 4.15 28.88
C ALA A 43 -2.67 3.49 28.71
N GLN A 44 -2.37 2.48 29.51
CA GLN A 44 -1.11 1.75 29.43
C GLN A 44 -0.92 1.06 28.08
N ARG A 45 -1.95 0.35 27.58
CA ARG A 45 -1.86 -0.35 26.28
C ARG A 45 -1.76 0.61 25.11
N THR A 46 -2.44 1.75 25.20
CA THR A 46 -2.36 2.81 24.19
C THR A 46 -0.95 3.40 24.14
N LEU A 47 -0.34 3.68 25.30
CA LEU A 47 1.04 4.16 25.38
C LEU A 47 2.04 3.14 24.84
N VAL A 48 1.92 1.86 25.22
CA VAL A 48 2.78 0.78 24.72
C VAL A 48 2.66 0.62 23.20
N GLY A 49 1.45 0.80 22.64
CA GLY A 49 1.25 0.75 21.20
C GLY A 49 1.94 1.90 20.45
N ALA A 50 1.98 3.09 21.04
CA ALA A 50 2.61 4.27 20.45
C ALA A 50 4.14 4.32 20.65
N ASP A 51 4.66 3.66 21.69
CA ASP A 51 6.05 3.76 22.13
C ASP A 51 6.95 2.68 21.48
N SER A 52 7.36 2.93 20.24
CA SER A 52 8.34 2.09 19.55
C SER A 52 9.24 2.91 18.62
N TYR A 53 10.55 2.77 18.80
CA TYR A 53 11.57 3.44 17.97
C TYR A 53 11.36 3.17 16.47
N ALA A 54 10.90 1.98 16.12
CA ALA A 54 10.71 1.60 14.74
C ALA A 54 9.51 2.30 14.08
N LEU A 55 8.55 2.80 14.86
CA LEU A 55 7.42 3.59 14.34
C LEU A 55 7.86 4.96 13.83
N LEU A 56 9.05 5.46 14.20
CA LEU A 56 9.63 6.69 13.63
C LEU A 56 9.84 6.59 12.12
N ALA A 57 9.96 5.38 11.56
CA ALA A 57 10.04 5.19 10.11
C ALA A 57 8.79 5.71 9.39
N ILE A 58 7.61 5.66 10.02
CA ILE A 58 6.33 6.07 9.42
C ILE A 58 6.33 7.57 9.05
N PRO A 59 6.51 8.52 9.99
CA PRO A 59 6.54 9.93 9.64
C PRO A 59 7.65 10.27 8.65
N PHE A 60 8.81 9.62 8.73
CA PHE A 60 9.92 9.88 7.81
C PHE A 60 9.62 9.40 6.39
N PHE A 61 9.01 8.22 6.20
CA PHE A 61 8.60 7.77 4.88
C PHE A 61 7.45 8.62 4.30
N ILE A 62 6.47 9.02 5.14
CA ILE A 62 5.42 9.96 4.71
C ILE A 62 6.04 11.29 4.27
N LEU A 63 6.98 11.85 5.06
CA LEU A 63 7.63 13.11 4.76
C LEU A 63 8.47 13.01 3.48
N ALA A 64 9.22 11.92 3.31
CA ALA A 64 9.99 11.65 2.10
C ALA A 64 9.07 11.62 0.88
N GLY A 65 7.95 10.89 0.93
CA GLY A 65 6.95 10.87 -0.15
C GLY A 65 6.39 12.26 -0.47
N ASN A 66 6.05 13.05 0.55
CA ASN A 66 5.55 14.42 0.38
C ASN A 66 6.59 15.35 -0.27
N LEU A 67 7.85 15.30 0.18
CA LEU A 67 8.96 16.05 -0.41
C LEU A 67 9.17 15.68 -1.88
N MET A 68 9.02 14.40 -2.23
CA MET A 68 9.20 13.94 -3.61
C MET A 68 8.08 14.37 -4.54
N ASN A 69 6.83 14.34 -4.06
CA ASN A 69 5.66 14.83 -4.79
C ASN A 69 5.84 16.29 -5.22
N VAL A 70 6.32 17.13 -4.31
CA VAL A 70 6.53 18.57 -4.58
C VAL A 70 7.86 18.84 -5.30
N GLY A 71 8.88 18.01 -5.07
CA GLY A 71 10.24 18.19 -5.57
C GLY A 71 10.47 17.95 -7.07
N GLY A 72 9.41 17.69 -7.85
CA GLY A 72 9.51 17.55 -9.30
C GLY A 72 9.91 16.18 -9.82
N ILE A 73 9.91 15.17 -8.96
CA ILE A 73 10.29 13.79 -9.31
C ILE A 73 9.26 13.15 -10.25
N THR A 74 7.98 13.41 -10.01
CA THR A 74 6.87 12.80 -10.77
C THR A 74 6.99 13.03 -12.27
N THR A 75 7.34 14.25 -12.70
CA THR A 75 7.47 14.58 -14.13
C THR A 75 8.62 13.82 -14.78
N ARG A 76 9.77 13.68 -14.10
CA ARG A 76 10.94 12.93 -14.60
C ARG A 76 10.65 11.44 -14.75
N ILE A 77 9.90 10.87 -13.82
CA ILE A 77 9.49 9.47 -13.88
C ILE A 77 8.51 9.24 -15.04
N ILE A 78 7.55 10.15 -15.23
CA ILE A 78 6.63 10.08 -16.37
C ILE A 78 7.42 10.15 -17.69
N ASP A 79 8.36 11.09 -17.81
CA ASP A 79 9.20 11.25 -19.01
C ASP A 79 10.02 9.98 -19.31
N LEU A 80 10.63 9.39 -18.28
CA LEU A 80 11.37 8.14 -18.41
C LEU A 80 10.46 6.97 -18.81
N ALA A 81 9.33 6.81 -18.14
CA ALA A 81 8.35 5.77 -18.46
C ALA A 81 7.85 5.92 -19.92
N MET A 82 7.65 7.16 -20.37
CA MET A 82 7.24 7.44 -21.75
C MET A 82 8.33 7.04 -22.75
N ALA A 83 9.60 7.26 -22.42
CA ALA A 83 10.73 6.82 -23.24
C ALA A 83 10.82 5.28 -23.34
N MET A 84 10.48 4.56 -22.28
CA MET A 84 10.54 3.09 -22.22
C MET A 84 9.42 2.41 -23.02
N VAL A 85 8.17 2.85 -22.83
CA VAL A 85 6.98 2.13 -23.34
C VAL A 85 6.06 2.96 -24.22
N GLY A 86 6.28 4.27 -24.36
CA GLY A 86 5.42 5.17 -25.14
C GLY A 86 5.37 4.87 -26.64
N ARG A 87 6.36 4.14 -27.17
CA ARG A 87 6.42 3.71 -28.59
C ARG A 87 5.35 2.69 -28.99
N PHE A 88 4.74 2.02 -28.01
CA PHE A 88 3.74 0.98 -28.26
C PHE A 88 2.32 1.58 -28.38
N ARG A 89 1.38 0.79 -28.91
CA ARG A 89 -0.02 1.21 -28.99
C ARG A 89 -0.61 1.32 -27.58
N GLY A 90 -1.38 2.38 -27.33
CA GLY A 90 -1.76 2.72 -25.96
C GLY A 90 -0.59 3.29 -25.16
N GLY A 91 0.38 3.93 -25.83
CA GLY A 91 1.66 4.30 -25.23
C GLY A 91 1.54 5.08 -23.92
N LEU A 92 0.56 5.99 -23.82
CA LEU A 92 0.33 6.76 -22.60
C LEU A 92 -0.33 5.92 -21.48
N ALA A 93 -1.16 4.93 -21.82
CA ALA A 93 -1.69 3.97 -20.87
C ALA A 93 -0.57 3.11 -20.26
N LEU A 94 0.31 2.56 -21.11
CA LEU A 94 1.48 1.80 -20.66
C LEU A 94 2.43 2.67 -19.84
N THR A 95 2.66 3.90 -20.29
CA THR A 95 3.44 4.90 -19.54
C THR A 95 2.86 5.14 -18.16
N SER A 96 1.53 5.16 -18.03
CA SER A 96 0.88 5.37 -16.73
C SER A 96 1.13 4.22 -15.76
N VAL A 97 1.07 2.98 -16.25
CA VAL A 97 1.41 1.80 -15.43
C VAL A 97 2.88 1.79 -15.06
N THR A 98 3.79 2.03 -16.02
CA THR A 98 5.23 2.04 -15.76
C THR A 98 5.63 3.18 -14.82
N ALA A 99 5.07 4.37 -15.01
CA ALA A 99 5.30 5.52 -14.13
C ALA A 99 4.78 5.22 -12.72
N ALA A 100 3.61 4.61 -12.59
CA ALA A 100 3.09 4.16 -11.30
C ALA A 100 4.05 3.17 -10.65
N MET A 101 4.48 2.11 -11.33
CA MET A 101 5.41 1.13 -10.74
C MET A 101 6.70 1.76 -10.20
N ILE A 102 7.29 2.69 -10.95
CA ILE A 102 8.53 3.38 -10.54
C ILE A 102 8.26 4.34 -9.39
N PHE A 103 7.15 5.08 -9.45
CA PHE A 103 6.76 6.07 -8.46
C PHE A 103 6.25 5.45 -7.15
N SER A 104 5.66 4.25 -7.24
CA SER A 104 5.15 3.47 -6.12
C SER A 104 6.24 3.12 -5.12
N GLY A 105 7.43 2.76 -5.60
CA GLY A 105 8.62 2.59 -4.76
C GLY A 105 9.17 3.89 -4.16
N LEU A 106 8.51 5.03 -4.34
CA LEU A 106 8.89 6.30 -3.74
C LEU A 106 7.86 6.79 -2.72
N SER A 107 6.57 6.65 -3.04
CA SER A 107 5.50 7.15 -2.16
C SER A 107 5.08 6.15 -1.08
N GLY A 108 5.16 4.85 -1.37
CA GLY A 108 4.67 3.78 -0.50
C GLY A 108 3.16 3.83 -0.21
N SER A 109 2.37 4.62 -0.96
CA SER A 109 0.94 4.88 -0.72
C SER A 109 0.13 4.99 -2.01
N ALA A 110 -0.92 4.16 -2.13
CA ALA A 110 -1.75 4.12 -3.32
C ALA A 110 -2.54 5.42 -3.53
N ALA A 111 -3.04 6.03 -2.45
CA ALA A 111 -3.80 7.28 -2.53
C ALA A 111 -2.90 8.49 -2.89
N ALA A 112 -1.66 8.49 -2.39
CA ALA A 112 -0.66 9.48 -2.77
C ALA A 112 -0.29 9.35 -4.25
N ASP A 113 -0.07 8.13 -4.74
CA ASP A 113 0.19 7.84 -6.16
C ASP A 113 -0.96 8.31 -7.04
N ALA A 114 -2.20 7.99 -6.68
CA ALA A 114 -3.38 8.39 -7.44
C ALA A 114 -3.52 9.92 -7.51
N SER A 115 -3.18 10.61 -6.42
CA SER A 115 -3.21 12.07 -6.35
C SER A 115 -2.11 12.73 -7.19
N ALA A 116 -0.88 12.21 -7.13
CA ALA A 116 0.27 12.78 -7.82
C ALA A 116 0.26 12.47 -9.33
N LEU A 117 0.09 11.20 -9.68
CA LEU A 117 0.12 10.73 -11.06
C LEU A 117 -1.20 11.00 -11.78
N GLY A 118 -2.34 10.78 -11.12
CA GLY A 118 -3.66 10.95 -11.71
C GLY A 118 -3.92 12.38 -12.17
N LYS A 119 -3.49 13.38 -11.38
CA LYS A 119 -3.62 14.81 -11.73
C LYS A 119 -2.90 15.19 -13.02
N VAL A 120 -1.87 14.44 -13.43
CA VAL A 120 -1.07 14.71 -14.64
C VAL A 120 -1.47 13.79 -15.79
N LEU A 121 -1.52 12.49 -15.55
CA LEU A 121 -1.67 11.47 -16.57
C LEU A 121 -3.12 11.31 -17.05
N ILE A 122 -4.11 11.41 -16.16
CA ILE A 122 -5.53 11.28 -16.56
C ILE A 122 -5.92 12.42 -17.53
N PRO A 123 -5.66 13.71 -17.24
CA PRO A 123 -5.91 14.78 -18.21
C PRO A 123 -5.11 14.62 -19.50
N ALA A 124 -3.86 14.12 -19.44
CA ALA A 124 -3.05 13.88 -20.62
C ALA A 124 -3.65 12.77 -21.53
N MET A 125 -4.15 11.68 -20.94
CA MET A 125 -4.85 10.61 -21.65
C MET A 125 -6.12 11.13 -22.31
N LYS A 126 -6.92 11.92 -21.59
CA LYS A 126 -8.12 12.56 -22.15
C LYS A 126 -7.78 13.44 -23.37
N ARG A 127 -6.73 14.27 -23.29
CA ARG A 127 -6.29 15.12 -24.41
C ARG A 127 -5.84 14.32 -25.64
N GLN A 128 -5.38 13.08 -25.45
CA GLN A 128 -5.03 12.16 -26.53
C GLN A 128 -6.21 11.28 -26.98
N GLY A 129 -7.44 11.55 -26.51
CA GLY A 129 -8.65 10.85 -26.97
C GLY A 129 -8.92 9.51 -26.29
N TYR A 130 -8.27 9.21 -25.15
CA TYR A 130 -8.65 8.05 -24.34
C TYR A 130 -9.98 8.31 -23.64
N HIS A 131 -10.81 7.26 -23.50
CA HIS A 131 -12.05 7.36 -22.73
C HIS A 131 -11.74 7.75 -21.28
N PRO A 132 -12.39 8.77 -20.70
CA PRO A 132 -12.09 9.24 -19.34
C PRO A 132 -12.20 8.14 -18.28
N GLY A 133 -13.23 7.30 -18.35
CA GLY A 133 -13.39 6.16 -17.43
C GLY A 133 -12.27 5.12 -17.54
N PHE A 134 -11.74 4.91 -18.74
CA PHE A 134 -10.59 4.01 -18.93
C PHE A 134 -9.32 4.60 -18.31
N ALA A 135 -9.08 5.90 -18.53
CA ALA A 135 -7.92 6.59 -17.97
C ALA A 135 -7.95 6.59 -16.45
N ALA A 136 -9.11 6.86 -15.85
CA ALA A 136 -9.30 6.82 -14.40
C ALA A 136 -9.09 5.41 -13.84
N ALA A 137 -9.80 4.41 -14.36
CA ALA A 137 -9.73 3.03 -13.89
C ALA A 137 -8.33 2.41 -14.00
N LEU A 138 -7.64 2.68 -15.12
CA LEU A 138 -6.26 2.24 -15.32
C LEU A 138 -5.33 2.87 -14.28
N MET A 139 -5.46 4.18 -14.05
CA MET A 139 -4.61 4.90 -13.12
C MET A 139 -4.86 4.41 -11.68
N ALA A 140 -6.12 4.28 -11.26
CA ALA A 140 -6.49 3.75 -9.97
C ALA A 140 -5.84 2.36 -9.75
N SER A 141 -5.96 1.48 -10.76
CA SER A 141 -5.39 0.14 -10.71
C SER A 141 -3.87 0.12 -10.67
N ALA A 142 -3.22 1.01 -11.42
CA ALA A 142 -1.77 1.11 -11.46
C ALA A 142 -1.19 1.57 -10.11
N CYS A 143 -1.88 2.48 -9.41
CA CYS A 143 -1.51 3.00 -8.10
C CYS A 143 -1.60 1.97 -6.96
N VAL A 144 -2.29 0.84 -7.16
CA VAL A 144 -2.27 -0.28 -6.20
C VAL A 144 -0.86 -0.83 -5.99
N ASN A 145 0.06 -0.61 -6.95
CA ASN A 145 1.48 -0.94 -6.76
C ASN A 145 2.15 -0.15 -5.63
N GLY A 146 1.63 1.03 -5.24
CA GLY A 146 2.22 1.92 -4.23
C GLY A 146 2.61 1.19 -2.95
N PRO A 147 1.64 0.54 -2.30
CA PRO A 147 1.89 -0.28 -1.11
C PRO A 147 2.62 -1.61 -1.34
N ILE A 148 2.82 -2.05 -2.58
CA ILE A 148 3.39 -3.37 -2.90
C ILE A 148 4.87 -3.26 -3.24
N ILE A 149 5.25 -2.29 -4.07
CA ILE A 149 6.63 -2.06 -4.49
C ILE A 149 7.35 -1.25 -3.39
N PRO A 150 8.50 -1.72 -2.86
CA PRO A 150 9.16 -1.04 -1.76
C PRO A 150 9.92 0.23 -2.16
N PRO A 151 10.24 1.10 -1.19
CA PRO A 151 9.71 1.20 0.19
C PRO A 151 8.19 1.31 0.28
N SER A 152 7.59 0.56 1.21
CA SER A 152 6.14 0.50 1.41
C SER A 152 5.78 0.72 2.88
N ILE A 153 4.95 1.73 3.15
CA ILE A 153 4.51 2.07 4.50
C ILE A 153 3.68 0.92 5.11
N PRO A 154 2.71 0.30 4.40
CA PRO A 154 1.98 -0.85 4.93
C PRO A 154 2.86 -2.06 5.27
N LEU A 155 3.90 -2.34 4.47
CA LEU A 155 4.83 -3.45 4.77
C LEU A 155 5.69 -3.17 6.01
N VAL A 156 6.12 -1.91 6.22
CA VAL A 156 6.79 -1.53 7.47
C VAL A 156 5.85 -1.76 8.66
N ILE A 157 4.61 -1.27 8.58
CA ILE A 157 3.63 -1.41 9.66
C ILE A 157 3.32 -2.88 9.95
N TYR A 158 3.18 -3.71 8.91
CA TYR A 158 3.03 -5.16 9.08
C TYR A 158 4.20 -5.77 9.84
N GLY A 159 5.44 -5.53 9.38
CA GLY A 159 6.64 -6.10 10.00
C GLY A 159 6.81 -5.67 11.47
N LEU A 160 6.43 -4.43 11.81
CA LEU A 160 6.48 -3.95 13.18
C LEU A 160 5.37 -4.52 14.07
N SER A 161 4.18 -4.72 13.52
CA SER A 161 3.01 -5.16 14.28
C SER A 161 2.90 -6.68 14.41
N ALA A 162 3.41 -7.43 13.43
CA ALA A 162 3.39 -8.89 13.45
C ALA A 162 4.27 -9.49 14.58
N GLY A 163 5.16 -8.69 15.16
CA GLY A 163 6.01 -9.08 16.28
C GLY A 163 7.32 -9.75 15.86
N LYS A 164 8.00 -10.39 16.82
CA LYS A 164 9.33 -10.99 16.63
C LYS A 164 9.23 -12.18 15.68
N GLY A 165 9.69 -12.01 14.43
CA GLY A 165 9.76 -13.08 13.44
C GLY A 165 9.66 -12.61 11.99
N VAL A 166 9.16 -11.39 11.74
CA VAL A 166 9.02 -10.86 10.38
C VAL A 166 10.11 -9.84 10.08
N SER A 167 10.95 -10.13 9.10
CA SER A 167 11.95 -9.18 8.61
C SER A 167 11.32 -8.19 7.64
N ILE A 168 11.39 -6.88 7.97
CA ILE A 168 10.97 -5.80 7.05
C ILE A 168 11.78 -5.86 5.76
N ILE A 169 13.05 -6.25 5.85
CA ILE A 169 13.94 -6.42 4.71
C ILE A 169 13.41 -7.50 3.78
N ALA A 170 12.99 -8.64 4.34
CA ALA A 170 12.40 -9.73 3.57
C ALA A 170 11.06 -9.33 2.93
N LEU A 171 10.23 -8.54 3.63
CA LEU A 171 8.99 -7.98 3.06
C LEU A 171 9.29 -7.05 1.88
N PHE A 172 10.30 -6.18 2.00
CA PHE A 172 10.69 -5.29 0.92
C PHE A 172 11.16 -6.09 -0.29
N ILE A 173 12.15 -6.96 -0.12
CA ILE A 173 12.64 -7.79 -1.24
C ILE A 173 11.51 -8.63 -1.85
N GLY A 174 10.65 -9.22 -1.01
CA GLY A 174 9.54 -10.07 -1.43
C GLY A 174 8.42 -9.34 -2.16
N GLY A 175 8.29 -8.02 -2.02
CA GLY A 175 7.30 -7.19 -2.73
C GLY A 175 7.68 -6.85 -4.17
N LEU A 176 8.96 -6.93 -4.54
CA LEU A 176 9.45 -6.58 -5.88
C LEU A 176 8.79 -7.44 -6.97
N ILE A 177 8.78 -8.76 -6.80
CA ILE A 177 8.24 -9.68 -7.81
C ILE A 177 6.71 -9.53 -7.94
N PRO A 178 5.91 -9.58 -6.86
CA PRO A 178 4.46 -9.32 -6.93
C PRO A 178 4.11 -7.98 -7.57
N GLY A 179 4.83 -6.91 -7.23
CA GLY A 179 4.59 -5.58 -7.80
C GLY A 179 4.92 -5.51 -9.29
N ILE A 180 6.05 -6.10 -9.71
CA ILE A 180 6.39 -6.22 -11.14
C ILE A 180 5.35 -7.05 -11.88
N LEU A 181 4.91 -8.16 -11.29
CA LEU A 181 3.91 -9.06 -11.87
C LEU A 181 2.57 -8.35 -12.05
N LEU A 182 2.10 -7.60 -11.05
CA LEU A 182 0.91 -6.76 -11.13
C LEU A 182 1.04 -5.71 -12.23
N GLY A 183 2.16 -4.98 -12.25
CA GLY A 183 2.45 -3.99 -13.29
C GLY A 183 2.42 -4.58 -14.70
N ILE A 184 3.04 -5.74 -14.92
CA ILE A 184 3.02 -6.44 -16.21
C ILE A 184 1.60 -6.87 -16.57
N ALA A 185 0.85 -7.45 -15.63
CA ALA A 185 -0.53 -7.87 -15.86
C ALA A 185 -1.43 -6.68 -16.26
N LEU A 186 -1.27 -5.54 -15.60
CA LEU A 186 -1.97 -4.29 -15.93
C LEU A 186 -1.55 -3.74 -17.30
N MET A 187 -0.25 -3.77 -17.64
CA MET A 187 0.23 -3.37 -18.96
C MET A 187 -0.36 -4.25 -20.08
N ILE A 188 -0.45 -5.57 -19.86
CA ILE A 188 -1.08 -6.51 -20.80
C ILE A 188 -2.56 -6.16 -21.01
N ALA A 189 -3.31 -5.96 -19.92
CA ALA A 189 -4.71 -5.58 -19.98
C ALA A 189 -4.91 -4.22 -20.70
N ALA A 190 -4.08 -3.22 -20.36
CA ALA A 190 -4.11 -1.89 -20.96
C ALA A 190 -3.79 -1.94 -22.46
N TYR A 191 -2.79 -2.73 -22.87
CA TYR A 191 -2.42 -2.91 -24.27
C TYR A 191 -3.56 -3.56 -25.05
N TRP A 192 -4.14 -4.63 -24.53
CA TRP A 192 -5.23 -5.36 -25.20
C TRP A 192 -6.45 -4.46 -25.44
N ILE A 193 -6.86 -3.68 -24.43
CA ILE A 193 -7.95 -2.71 -24.56
C ILE A 193 -7.59 -1.58 -25.53
N SER A 194 -6.33 -1.09 -25.50
CA SER A 194 -5.86 -0.03 -26.38
C SER A 194 -5.85 -0.45 -27.85
N VAL A 195 -5.52 -1.71 -28.14
CA VAL A 195 -5.64 -2.28 -29.49
C VAL A 195 -7.11 -2.37 -29.90
N LYS A 196 -7.98 -2.92 -29.04
CA LYS A 196 -9.41 -3.10 -29.32
C LYS A 196 -10.16 -1.79 -29.55
N ARG A 197 -9.83 -0.75 -28.79
CA ARG A 197 -10.46 0.59 -28.87
C ARG A 197 -9.71 1.56 -29.78
N ASN A 198 -8.68 1.08 -30.49
CA ASN A 198 -7.87 1.86 -31.41
C ASN A 198 -7.23 3.14 -30.82
N TYR A 199 -6.85 3.13 -29.54
CA TYR A 199 -6.16 4.28 -28.93
C TYR A 199 -4.82 4.62 -29.62
N PRO A 200 -4.41 5.89 -29.59
CA PRO A 200 -3.22 6.34 -30.32
C PRO A 200 -1.92 5.81 -29.71
N THR A 201 -0.90 5.72 -30.56
CA THR A 201 0.49 5.59 -30.14
C THR A 201 1.04 6.96 -29.79
N THR A 202 1.77 7.07 -28.67
CA THR A 202 2.52 8.30 -28.37
C THR A 202 3.71 8.43 -29.32
N ARG A 203 4.29 9.63 -29.44
CA ARG A 203 5.47 9.88 -30.29
C ARG A 203 6.56 8.84 -30.04
N LYS A 204 7.12 8.27 -31.11
CA LYS A 204 8.33 7.45 -31.03
C LYS A 204 9.50 8.35 -30.62
N PHE A 205 10.08 8.09 -29.45
CA PHE A 205 11.36 8.70 -29.08
C PHE A 205 12.47 8.09 -29.91
N ALA A 206 13.37 8.92 -30.46
CA ALA A 206 14.59 8.40 -31.06
C ALA A 206 15.47 7.83 -29.95
N LEU A 207 16.19 6.73 -30.20
CA LEU A 207 17.14 6.15 -29.21
C LEU A 207 18.16 7.17 -28.69
N ARG A 208 18.45 8.21 -29.48
CA ARG A 208 19.34 9.33 -29.12
C ARG A 208 18.73 10.31 -28.09
N GLU A 209 17.41 10.35 -27.94
CA GLU A 209 16.69 11.21 -26.99
C GLU A 209 16.57 10.55 -25.59
N ILE A 210 16.70 9.22 -25.51
CA ILE A 210 16.55 8.45 -24.27
C ILE A 210 17.54 8.88 -23.17
N PRO A 211 18.85 9.09 -23.44
CA PRO A 211 19.77 9.56 -22.40
C PRO A 211 19.36 10.91 -21.81
N GLY A 212 18.77 11.80 -22.63
CA GLY A 212 18.29 13.10 -22.19
C GLY A 212 17.09 13.03 -21.24
N LEU A 213 16.34 11.93 -21.23
CA LEU A 213 15.21 11.68 -20.33
C LEU A 213 15.60 10.78 -19.15
N ALA A 214 16.53 9.84 -19.37
CA ALA A 214 17.01 8.93 -18.35
C ALA A 214 17.93 9.61 -17.33
N ILE A 215 18.87 10.45 -17.78
CA ILE A 215 19.83 11.12 -16.89
C ILE A 215 19.11 11.99 -15.84
N PRO A 216 18.12 12.82 -16.20
CA PRO A 216 17.35 13.58 -15.21
C PRO A 216 16.53 12.72 -14.24
N ALA A 217 16.20 11.48 -14.59
CA ALA A 217 15.45 10.56 -13.73
C ALA A 217 16.35 9.77 -12.76
N ILE A 218 17.68 9.73 -12.99
CA ILE A 218 18.63 9.01 -12.12
C ILE A 218 18.49 9.40 -10.64
N PRO A 219 18.42 10.69 -10.25
CA PRO A 219 18.26 11.05 -8.85
C PRO A 219 16.98 10.47 -8.22
N ALA A 220 15.86 10.48 -8.95
CA ALA A 220 14.64 9.86 -8.47
C ALA A 220 14.79 8.33 -8.29
N LEU A 221 15.43 7.65 -9.24
CA LEU A 221 15.64 6.20 -9.20
C LEU A 221 16.69 5.75 -8.17
N LEU A 222 17.62 6.63 -7.78
CA LEU A 222 18.59 6.32 -6.74
C LEU A 222 17.92 6.18 -5.37
N MET A 223 16.76 6.77 -5.15
CA MET A 223 16.13 6.78 -3.83
C MET A 223 15.66 5.40 -3.34
N PRO A 224 14.89 4.61 -4.12
CA PRO A 224 14.53 3.25 -3.72
C PRO A 224 15.78 2.38 -3.61
N VAL A 225 16.80 2.62 -4.44
CA VAL A 225 18.08 1.90 -4.40
C VAL A 225 18.84 2.20 -3.11
N ILE A 226 18.95 3.46 -2.68
CA ILE A 226 19.60 3.85 -1.43
C ILE A 226 18.91 3.18 -0.23
N ILE A 227 17.57 3.17 -0.23
CA ILE A 227 16.78 2.56 0.85
C ILE A 227 16.98 1.05 0.83
N LEU A 228 16.78 0.39 -0.31
CA LEU A 228 16.92 -1.05 -0.44
C LEU A 228 18.34 -1.49 -0.13
N VAL A 229 19.35 -0.98 -0.81
CA VAL A 229 20.76 -1.39 -0.60
C VAL A 229 21.23 -1.06 0.81
N GLY A 230 20.85 0.09 1.36
CA GLY A 230 21.23 0.48 2.72
C GLY A 230 20.66 -0.47 3.78
N VAL A 231 19.38 -0.85 3.62
CA VAL A 231 18.69 -1.76 4.54
C VAL A 231 19.15 -3.21 4.32
N THR A 232 19.14 -3.71 3.08
CA THR A 232 19.53 -5.10 2.76
C THR A 232 21.00 -5.37 3.01
N GLY A 233 21.87 -4.36 2.83
CA GLY A 233 23.30 -4.45 3.12
C GLY A 233 23.64 -4.34 4.61
N GLY A 234 22.65 -4.13 5.48
CA GLY A 234 22.87 -4.00 6.94
C GLY A 234 23.63 -2.73 7.34
N ILE A 235 23.74 -1.74 6.45
CA ILE A 235 24.45 -0.48 6.70
C ILE A 235 23.60 0.43 7.58
N VAL A 236 22.29 0.47 7.31
CA VAL A 236 21.31 1.28 8.04
C VAL A 236 20.09 0.45 8.40
N THR A 237 19.49 0.77 9.55
CA THR A 237 18.17 0.26 9.94
C THR A 237 17.05 0.88 9.09
N VAL A 238 15.84 0.34 9.19
CA VAL A 238 14.66 0.87 8.46
C VAL A 238 14.40 2.34 8.83
N THR A 239 14.46 2.69 10.11
CA THR A 239 14.25 4.07 10.58
C THR A 239 15.34 5.02 10.07
N GLU A 240 16.60 4.60 10.11
CA GLU A 240 17.73 5.38 9.58
C GLU A 240 17.61 5.55 8.06
N SER A 241 17.22 4.50 7.32
CA SER A 241 17.00 4.58 5.88
C SER A 241 15.88 5.57 5.52
N ALA A 242 14.80 5.63 6.31
CA ALA A 242 13.73 6.60 6.14
C ALA A 242 14.22 8.04 6.40
N THR A 243 15.14 8.22 7.33
CA THR A 243 15.75 9.53 7.62
C THR A 243 16.67 9.97 6.47
N VAL A 244 17.52 9.06 5.99
CA VAL A 244 18.35 9.29 4.79
C VAL A 244 17.47 9.62 3.59
N ALA A 245 16.33 8.96 3.45
CA ALA A 245 15.36 9.21 2.41
C ALA A 245 14.81 10.66 2.47
N VAL A 246 14.42 11.16 3.64
CA VAL A 246 13.99 12.56 3.82
C VAL A 246 15.09 13.55 3.41
N VAL A 247 16.32 13.35 3.93
CA VAL A 247 17.44 14.24 3.60
C VAL A 247 17.74 14.21 2.10
N TYR A 248 17.74 13.03 1.49
CA TYR A 248 17.96 12.86 0.06
C TYR A 248 16.89 13.57 -0.77
N ALA A 249 15.61 13.34 -0.48
CA ALA A 249 14.50 13.98 -1.20
C ALA A 249 14.56 15.51 -1.08
N PHE A 250 14.90 16.02 0.10
CA PHE A 250 15.09 17.45 0.34
C PHE A 250 16.23 18.04 -0.52
N LEU A 251 17.41 17.41 -0.50
CA LEU A 251 18.57 17.86 -1.26
C LEU A 251 18.33 17.80 -2.77
N VAL A 252 17.74 16.71 -3.25
CA VAL A 252 17.42 16.54 -4.68
C VAL A 252 16.35 17.55 -5.12
N GLY A 253 15.31 17.77 -4.30
CA GLY A 253 14.25 18.74 -4.59
C GLY A 253 14.76 20.18 -4.71
N ILE A 254 15.70 20.60 -3.84
CA ILE A 254 16.27 21.95 -3.84
C ILE A 254 17.40 22.11 -4.86
N PHE A 255 18.41 21.24 -4.84
CA PHE A 255 19.65 21.49 -5.58
C PHE A 255 19.64 20.92 -6.99
N VAL A 256 19.01 19.76 -7.19
CA VAL A 256 19.03 19.03 -8.47
C VAL A 256 17.85 19.46 -9.33
N TYR A 257 16.62 19.28 -8.83
CA TYR A 257 15.42 19.64 -9.59
C TYR A 257 15.01 21.10 -9.43
N ARG A 258 15.43 21.76 -8.34
CA ARG A 258 15.18 23.18 -8.08
C ARG A 258 13.69 23.55 -8.12
N GLN A 259 12.82 22.61 -7.74
CA GLN A 259 11.37 22.82 -7.68
C GLN A 259 10.87 23.06 -6.26
N LEU A 260 11.62 22.60 -5.26
CA LEU A 260 11.27 22.75 -3.85
C LEU A 260 11.77 24.10 -3.32
N LYS A 261 10.87 24.92 -2.77
CA LYS A 261 11.22 26.16 -2.06
C LYS A 261 11.17 25.90 -0.56
N LEU A 262 11.99 26.64 0.20
CA LEU A 262 11.97 26.55 1.67
C LEU A 262 10.59 26.91 2.27
N ALA A 263 9.82 27.74 1.58
CA ALA A 263 8.44 28.07 1.98
C ALA A 263 7.48 26.87 1.89
N ASP A 264 7.76 25.89 1.02
CA ASP A 264 6.92 24.70 0.86
C ASP A 264 7.12 23.72 2.04
N LEU A 265 8.22 23.84 2.79
CA LEU A 265 8.54 22.95 3.91
C LEU A 265 7.50 22.99 5.02
N TRP A 266 7.03 24.17 5.41
CA TRP A 266 6.08 24.28 6.51
C TRP A 266 4.74 23.59 6.21
N PRO A 267 4.07 23.86 5.07
CA PRO A 267 2.89 23.10 4.67
C PRO A 267 3.13 21.58 4.62
N MET A 268 4.29 21.13 4.10
CA MET A 268 4.62 19.70 4.02
C MET A 268 4.80 19.06 5.41
N LEU A 269 5.46 19.75 6.34
CA LEU A 269 5.63 19.28 7.71
C LEU A 269 4.29 19.18 8.43
N VAL A 270 3.40 20.18 8.26
CA VAL A 270 2.05 20.15 8.84
C VAL A 270 1.23 18.99 8.27
N GLN A 271 1.23 18.81 6.94
CA GLN A 271 0.51 17.70 6.31
C GLN A 271 1.05 16.34 6.78
N THR A 272 2.37 16.18 6.81
CA THR A 272 3.02 14.96 7.30
C THR A 272 2.65 14.69 8.76
N ALA A 273 2.61 15.72 9.62
CA ALA A 273 2.22 15.57 11.01
C ALA A 273 0.76 15.10 11.15
N LEU A 274 -0.16 15.61 10.33
CA LEU A 274 -1.57 15.18 10.31
C LEU A 274 -1.71 13.73 9.84
N ASP A 275 -1.04 13.36 8.73
CA ASP A 275 -1.05 12.00 8.20
C ASP A 275 -0.48 11.00 9.22
N THR A 276 0.63 11.38 9.86
CA THR A 276 1.27 10.59 10.91
C THR A 276 0.37 10.46 12.14
N ALA A 277 -0.28 11.55 12.57
CA ALA A 277 -1.15 11.54 13.74
C ALA A 277 -2.31 10.54 13.55
N LEU A 278 -2.92 10.49 12.37
CA LEU A 278 -3.96 9.51 12.05
C LEU A 278 -3.45 8.08 12.18
N VAL A 279 -2.31 7.77 11.55
CA VAL A 279 -1.73 6.42 11.58
C VAL A 279 -1.33 6.02 13.01
N MET A 280 -0.60 6.88 13.72
CA MET A 280 -0.14 6.62 15.08
C MET A 280 -1.30 6.47 16.06
N PHE A 281 -2.39 7.22 15.88
CA PHE A 281 -3.58 7.10 16.72
C PHE A 281 -4.28 5.76 16.55
N ILE A 282 -4.36 5.25 15.31
CA ILE A 282 -4.89 3.90 15.04
C ILE A 282 -3.97 2.84 15.65
N ILE A 283 -2.64 2.94 15.46
CA ILE A 283 -1.68 1.98 16.02
C ILE A 283 -1.80 1.91 17.54
N ALA A 284 -1.84 3.06 18.21
CA ALA A 284 -1.94 3.14 19.66
C ALA A 284 -3.20 2.43 20.20
N LEU A 285 -4.38 2.73 19.65
CA LEU A 285 -5.63 2.10 20.08
C LEU A 285 -5.73 0.62 19.64
N SER A 286 -5.12 0.28 18.51
CA SER A 286 -5.09 -1.11 18.02
C SER A 286 -4.32 -2.05 18.92
N ALA A 287 -3.24 -1.59 19.56
CA ALA A 287 -2.48 -2.41 20.50
C ALA A 287 -3.33 -2.86 21.70
N GLY A 288 -4.19 -1.98 22.23
CA GLY A 288 -5.14 -2.32 23.30
C GLY A 288 -6.21 -3.32 22.84
N PHE A 289 -6.74 -3.12 21.64
CA PHE A 289 -7.74 -4.01 21.04
C PHE A 289 -7.16 -5.42 20.80
N ALA A 290 -5.98 -5.49 20.18
CA ALA A 290 -5.22 -6.71 19.93
C ALA A 290 -4.94 -7.48 21.22
N TRP A 291 -4.53 -6.76 22.27
CA TRP A 291 -4.26 -7.37 23.56
C TRP A 291 -5.52 -7.96 24.20
N LEU A 292 -6.66 -7.24 24.18
CA LEU A 292 -7.91 -7.78 24.69
C LEU A 292 -8.42 -8.98 23.87
N LEU A 293 -8.23 -8.98 22.55
CA LEU A 293 -8.55 -10.15 21.71
C LEU A 293 -7.73 -11.38 22.11
N ALA A 294 -6.44 -11.19 22.37
CA ALA A 294 -5.55 -12.26 22.79
C ALA A 294 -5.95 -12.83 24.17
N VAL A 295 -6.18 -11.96 25.15
CA VAL A 295 -6.52 -12.38 26.52
C VAL A 295 -7.96 -12.91 26.63
N SER A 296 -8.86 -12.52 25.73
CA SER A 296 -10.23 -13.06 25.69
C SER A 296 -10.35 -14.46 25.10
N GLY A 297 -9.27 -15.03 24.56
CA GLY A 297 -9.32 -16.31 23.83
C GLY A 297 -10.06 -16.21 22.49
N THR A 298 -10.38 -15.00 22.03
CA THR A 298 -11.08 -14.77 20.75
C THR A 298 -10.23 -15.26 19.58
N THR A 299 -8.92 -15.03 19.64
CA THR A 299 -7.97 -15.50 18.63
C THR A 299 -7.93 -17.02 18.53
N ALA A 300 -7.97 -17.73 19.66
CA ALA A 300 -8.01 -19.19 19.71
C ALA A 300 -9.34 -19.75 19.18
N TRP A 301 -10.47 -19.13 19.53
CA TRP A 301 -11.78 -19.51 19.02
C TRP A 301 -11.92 -19.32 17.50
N LEU A 302 -11.44 -18.19 16.97
CA LEU A 302 -11.41 -17.94 15.52
C LEU A 302 -10.50 -18.91 14.77
N ALA A 303 -9.33 -19.23 15.34
CA ALA A 303 -8.45 -20.26 14.78
C ALA A 303 -9.13 -21.63 14.72
N GLN A 304 -9.92 -22.00 15.74
CA GLN A 304 -10.69 -23.24 15.74
C GLN A 304 -11.82 -23.23 14.70
N LEU A 305 -12.52 -22.10 14.52
CA LEU A 305 -13.53 -21.98 13.46
C LEU A 305 -12.93 -22.19 12.07
N ILE A 306 -11.79 -21.57 11.79
CA ILE A 306 -11.13 -21.68 10.48
C ILE A 306 -10.54 -23.08 10.29
N ALA A 307 -9.91 -23.65 11.32
CA ALA A 307 -9.41 -25.03 11.29
C ALA A 307 -10.52 -26.08 11.18
N GLY A 308 -11.75 -25.74 11.59
CA GLY A 308 -12.95 -26.57 11.40
C GLY A 308 -13.43 -26.62 9.95
N VAL A 309 -13.10 -25.62 9.13
CA VAL A 309 -13.43 -25.61 7.69
C VAL A 309 -12.44 -26.44 6.89
N SER A 310 -11.13 -26.27 7.13
CA SER A 310 -10.08 -27.04 6.46
C SER A 310 -8.80 -27.05 7.28
N LYS A 311 -7.95 -28.06 7.05
CA LYS A 311 -6.57 -28.10 7.54
C LYS A 311 -5.55 -27.78 6.44
N ASP A 312 -6.01 -27.66 5.20
CA ASP A 312 -5.15 -27.36 4.05
C ASP A 312 -4.75 -25.87 4.08
N PRO A 313 -3.45 -25.54 4.15
CA PRO A 313 -2.98 -24.15 4.24
C PRO A 313 -3.43 -23.28 3.06
N LEU A 314 -3.51 -23.85 1.85
CA LEU A 314 -3.93 -23.11 0.66
C LEU A 314 -5.42 -22.77 0.73
N VAL A 315 -6.26 -23.72 1.16
CA VAL A 315 -7.71 -23.46 1.34
C VAL A 315 -7.93 -22.37 2.38
N ILE A 316 -7.22 -22.42 3.51
CA ILE A 316 -7.30 -21.40 4.54
C ILE A 316 -6.84 -20.03 4.00
N LEU A 317 -5.72 -19.97 3.29
CA LEU A 317 -5.22 -18.72 2.73
C LEU A 317 -6.19 -18.14 1.68
N MET A 318 -6.84 -18.99 0.87
CA MET A 318 -7.87 -18.56 -0.08
C MET A 318 -9.11 -17.99 0.62
N LEU A 319 -9.55 -18.60 1.73
CA LEU A 319 -10.65 -18.05 2.54
C LEU A 319 -10.26 -16.70 3.15
N ILE A 320 -9.03 -16.60 3.64
CA ILE A 320 -8.49 -15.34 4.18
C ILE A 320 -8.41 -14.27 3.09
N ASN A 321 -8.03 -14.60 1.85
CA ASN A 321 -8.02 -13.66 0.74
C ASN A 321 -9.42 -13.10 0.47
N VAL A 322 -10.44 -13.95 0.41
CA VAL A 322 -11.82 -13.51 0.22
C VAL A 322 -12.25 -12.58 1.35
N LEU A 323 -11.94 -12.94 2.60
CA LEU A 323 -12.21 -12.12 3.77
C LEU A 323 -11.50 -10.76 3.69
N LEU A 324 -10.21 -10.74 3.35
CA LEU A 324 -9.41 -9.53 3.25
C LEU A 324 -9.85 -8.63 2.09
N LEU A 325 -10.25 -9.19 0.95
CA LEU A 325 -10.85 -8.42 -0.14
C LEU A 325 -12.14 -7.74 0.33
N ILE A 326 -13.03 -8.47 1.02
CA ILE A 326 -14.27 -7.90 1.56
C ILE A 326 -13.96 -6.76 2.54
N ILE A 327 -12.96 -6.92 3.40
CA ILE A 327 -12.57 -5.87 4.36
C ILE A 327 -11.96 -4.67 3.65
N GLY A 328 -11.09 -4.91 2.67
CA GLY A 328 -10.43 -3.85 1.89
C GLY A 328 -11.40 -3.01 1.07
N ILE A 329 -12.60 -3.52 0.77
CA ILE A 329 -13.69 -2.73 0.14
C ILE A 329 -14.13 -1.57 1.04
N PHE A 330 -14.13 -1.76 2.37
CA PHE A 330 -14.67 -0.78 3.32
C PHE A 330 -13.61 0.09 3.98
N MET A 331 -12.35 -0.34 3.96
CA MET A 331 -11.30 0.20 4.81
C MET A 331 -9.98 0.37 4.05
N GLU A 332 -9.24 1.42 4.39
CA GLU A 332 -7.87 1.62 3.92
C GLU A 332 -6.95 0.51 4.50
N PRO A 333 -5.93 0.05 3.75
CA PRO A 333 -4.99 -0.97 4.17
C PRO A 333 -4.48 -0.85 5.62
N LEU A 334 -4.05 0.32 6.08
CA LEU A 334 -3.43 0.48 7.40
C LEU A 334 -4.40 0.15 8.55
N PRO A 335 -5.58 0.78 8.67
CA PRO A 335 -6.56 0.37 9.67
C PRO A 335 -6.95 -1.11 9.56
N ALA A 336 -7.18 -1.61 8.35
CA ALA A 336 -7.60 -2.98 8.14
C ALA A 336 -6.54 -3.98 8.63
N MET A 337 -5.27 -3.74 8.34
CA MET A 337 -4.16 -4.57 8.82
C MET A 337 -4.08 -4.58 10.33
N LEU A 338 -4.12 -3.42 10.97
CA LEU A 338 -3.97 -3.31 12.43
C LEU A 338 -5.09 -4.03 13.19
N ILE A 339 -6.28 -4.12 12.59
CA ILE A 339 -7.41 -4.88 13.15
C ILE A 339 -7.28 -6.38 12.86
N MET A 340 -6.87 -6.74 11.64
CA MET A 340 -6.90 -8.13 11.18
C MET A 340 -5.67 -8.94 11.58
N MET A 341 -4.50 -8.31 11.74
CA MET A 341 -3.26 -9.00 12.11
C MET A 341 -3.38 -9.79 13.43
N PRO A 342 -3.89 -9.24 14.55
CA PRO A 342 -4.04 -9.99 15.80
C PRO A 342 -4.94 -11.22 15.66
N VAL A 343 -5.88 -11.18 14.71
CA VAL A 343 -6.82 -12.27 14.43
C VAL A 343 -6.22 -13.30 13.49
N LEU A 344 -5.59 -12.87 12.40
CA LEU A 344 -5.17 -13.75 11.32
C LEU A 344 -3.78 -14.34 11.52
N ILE A 345 -2.84 -13.63 12.16
CA ILE A 345 -1.47 -14.13 12.38
C ILE A 345 -1.49 -15.47 13.14
N PRO A 346 -2.21 -15.62 14.27
CA PRO A 346 -2.28 -16.91 14.96
C PRO A 346 -2.83 -18.05 14.08
N VAL A 347 -3.76 -17.73 13.18
CA VAL A 347 -4.40 -18.70 12.28
C VAL A 347 -3.41 -19.18 11.23
N VAL A 348 -2.74 -18.26 10.54
CA VAL A 348 -1.79 -18.60 9.47
C VAL A 348 -0.54 -19.29 10.02
N SER A 349 -0.08 -18.88 11.21
CA SER A 349 1.03 -19.55 11.90
C SER A 349 0.67 -20.97 12.32
N ALA A 350 -0.58 -21.23 12.75
CA ALA A 350 -1.02 -22.56 13.13
C ALA A 350 -1.02 -23.57 11.97
N VAL A 351 -1.14 -23.08 10.72
CA VAL A 351 -1.10 -23.92 9.51
C VAL A 351 0.23 -23.82 8.75
N GLY A 352 1.24 -23.19 9.37
CA GLY A 352 2.60 -23.15 8.84
C GLY A 352 2.81 -22.23 7.63
N ILE A 353 1.93 -21.25 7.41
CA ILE A 353 2.13 -20.22 6.37
C ILE A 353 3.20 -19.24 6.86
N ASP A 354 4.17 -18.96 5.99
CA ASP A 354 5.23 -18.00 6.26
C ASP A 354 4.66 -16.58 6.42
N LEU A 355 5.10 -15.86 7.47
CA LEU A 355 4.55 -14.54 7.80
C LEU A 355 5.01 -13.43 6.84
N VAL A 356 6.15 -13.58 6.16
CA VAL A 356 6.57 -12.66 5.09
C VAL A 356 5.65 -12.84 3.88
N HIS A 357 5.39 -14.08 3.48
CA HIS A 357 4.43 -14.38 2.42
C HIS A 357 3.04 -13.86 2.75
N PHE A 358 2.54 -14.16 3.94
CA PHE A 358 1.24 -13.69 4.40
C PHE A 358 1.14 -12.16 4.46
N GLY A 359 2.19 -11.47 4.89
CA GLY A 359 2.22 -10.01 4.93
C GLY A 359 2.03 -9.37 3.56
N LEU A 360 2.73 -9.90 2.55
CA LEU A 360 2.57 -9.42 1.18
C LEU A 360 1.19 -9.73 0.62
N VAL A 361 0.68 -10.95 0.83
CA VAL A 361 -0.67 -11.34 0.41
C VAL A 361 -1.72 -10.44 1.09
N MET A 362 -1.55 -10.14 2.38
CA MET A 362 -2.46 -9.27 3.11
C MET A 362 -2.49 -7.85 2.53
N VAL A 363 -1.32 -7.23 2.33
CA VAL A 363 -1.23 -5.90 1.72
C VAL A 363 -1.84 -5.91 0.33
N PHE A 364 -1.52 -6.91 -0.50
CA PHE A 364 -2.04 -7.02 -1.86
C PHE A 364 -3.57 -7.12 -1.89
N ASN A 365 -4.19 -7.96 -1.05
CA ASN A 365 -5.65 -8.08 -0.95
C ASN A 365 -6.29 -6.75 -0.57
N LEU A 366 -5.77 -6.10 0.47
CA LEU A 366 -6.36 -4.85 0.97
C LEU A 366 -6.24 -3.72 -0.05
N CYS A 367 -5.13 -3.66 -0.78
CA CYS A 367 -4.95 -2.67 -1.83
C CYS A 367 -5.84 -2.94 -3.06
N LEU A 368 -6.12 -4.21 -3.41
CA LEU A 368 -7.14 -4.53 -4.41
C LEU A 368 -8.54 -4.14 -3.96
N GLY A 369 -8.84 -4.23 -2.66
CA GLY A 369 -10.11 -3.78 -2.09
C GLY A 369 -10.41 -2.31 -2.39
N LEU A 370 -9.38 -1.46 -2.46
CA LEU A 370 -9.50 -0.03 -2.80
C LEU A 370 -10.02 0.24 -4.23
N LEU A 371 -10.01 -0.77 -5.10
CA LEU A 371 -10.52 -0.69 -6.48
C LEU A 371 -11.98 -1.17 -6.62
N THR A 372 -12.64 -1.51 -5.51
CA THR A 372 -13.96 -2.15 -5.55
C THR A 372 -14.99 -1.29 -4.81
N PRO A 373 -16.18 -1.04 -5.40
CA PRO A 373 -17.29 -0.39 -4.69
C PRO A 373 -17.75 -1.20 -3.46
N PRO A 374 -18.37 -0.59 -2.42
CA PRO A 374 -18.91 0.79 -2.38
C PRO A 374 -17.94 1.92 -2.04
N VAL A 375 -16.82 1.72 -1.33
CA VAL A 375 -15.97 2.84 -0.89
C VAL A 375 -14.97 3.25 -1.96
N GLY A 376 -14.31 2.30 -2.63
CA GLY A 376 -13.50 2.53 -3.84
C GLY A 376 -12.62 3.80 -3.81
N ILE A 377 -11.83 4.02 -2.75
CA ILE A 377 -11.13 5.30 -2.51
C ILE A 377 -10.31 5.74 -3.73
N LEU A 378 -9.56 4.82 -4.34
CA LEU A 378 -8.75 5.11 -5.53
C LEU A 378 -9.61 5.47 -6.74
N LEU A 379 -10.77 4.81 -6.89
CA LEU A 379 -11.72 5.14 -7.94
C LEU A 379 -12.28 6.56 -7.74
N TYR A 380 -12.63 6.96 -6.51
CA TYR A 380 -13.11 8.33 -6.28
C TYR A 380 -12.05 9.39 -6.61
N ILE A 381 -10.79 9.16 -6.22
CA ILE A 381 -9.68 10.08 -6.51
C ILE A 381 -9.48 10.21 -8.03
N CYS A 382 -9.43 9.08 -8.74
CA CYS A 382 -9.21 9.07 -10.18
C CYS A 382 -10.42 9.59 -10.98
N ALA A 383 -11.65 9.26 -10.58
CA ALA A 383 -12.89 9.80 -11.16
C ALA A 383 -12.92 11.33 -11.07
N ASN A 384 -12.48 11.89 -9.93
CA ASN A 384 -12.42 13.33 -9.72
C ASN A 384 -11.49 14.01 -10.74
N PHE A 385 -10.27 13.49 -10.92
CA PHE A 385 -9.35 14.02 -11.95
C PHE A 385 -9.83 13.79 -13.38
N ALA A 386 -10.59 12.70 -13.62
CA ALA A 386 -11.22 12.45 -14.90
C ALA A 386 -12.45 13.34 -15.15
N GLY A 387 -13.04 13.95 -14.11
CA GLY A 387 -14.26 14.75 -14.20
C GLY A 387 -15.47 13.93 -14.64
N ILE A 388 -15.56 12.67 -14.18
CA ILE A 388 -16.66 11.74 -14.48
C ILE A 388 -17.31 11.25 -13.20
N LYS A 389 -18.48 10.62 -13.33
CA LYS A 389 -19.10 9.94 -12.20
C LYS A 389 -18.43 8.60 -11.94
N LEU A 390 -18.46 8.14 -10.69
CA LEU A 390 -17.84 6.87 -10.28
C LEU A 390 -18.35 5.69 -11.10
N GLU A 391 -19.64 5.68 -11.47
CA GLU A 391 -20.24 4.57 -12.22
C GLU A 391 -19.63 4.39 -13.61
N GLU A 392 -19.11 5.47 -14.21
CA GLU A 392 -18.41 5.40 -15.50
C GLU A 392 -17.03 4.74 -15.35
N GLU A 393 -16.34 4.99 -14.24
CA GLU A 393 -15.06 4.36 -13.93
C GLU A 393 -15.22 2.88 -13.53
N VAL A 394 -16.22 2.57 -12.70
CA VAL A 394 -16.51 1.19 -12.25
C VAL A 394 -16.83 0.27 -13.43
N LYS A 395 -17.41 0.77 -14.52
CA LYS A 395 -17.64 -0.04 -15.73
C LYS A 395 -16.33 -0.43 -16.43
N GLU A 396 -15.29 0.37 -16.28
CA GLU A 396 -13.99 0.21 -16.93
C GLU A 396 -12.96 -0.50 -16.05
N ILE A 397 -13.21 -0.66 -14.74
CA ILE A 397 -12.25 -1.26 -13.80
C ILE A 397 -12.08 -2.77 -13.95
N TRP A 398 -13.12 -3.48 -14.39
CA TRP A 398 -13.17 -4.95 -14.33
C TRP A 398 -12.00 -5.69 -14.99
N PRO A 399 -11.49 -5.29 -16.18
CA PRO A 399 -10.33 -5.95 -16.77
C PRO A 399 -9.07 -5.81 -15.92
N PHE A 400 -8.89 -4.65 -15.27
CA PHE A 400 -7.74 -4.38 -14.41
C PHE A 400 -7.86 -5.06 -13.05
N PHE A 401 -9.07 -5.06 -12.49
CA PHE A 401 -9.37 -5.82 -11.28
C PHE A 401 -9.17 -7.32 -11.49
N GLY A 402 -9.61 -7.86 -12.62
CA GLY A 402 -9.36 -9.25 -13.01
C GLY A 402 -7.88 -9.58 -13.16
N ALA A 403 -7.08 -8.67 -13.73
CA ALA A 403 -5.63 -8.81 -13.77
C ALA A 403 -5.01 -8.84 -12.35
N GLY A 404 -5.48 -7.96 -11.46
CA GLY A 404 -5.10 -7.95 -10.05
C GLY A 404 -5.46 -9.25 -9.33
N LEU A 405 -6.67 -9.75 -9.50
CA LEU A 405 -7.12 -11.02 -8.92
C LEU A 405 -6.32 -12.22 -9.45
N ALA A 406 -5.96 -12.22 -10.73
CA ALA A 406 -5.10 -13.26 -11.30
C ALA A 406 -3.72 -13.26 -10.64
N VAL A 407 -3.13 -12.08 -10.43
CA VAL A 407 -1.84 -11.96 -9.72
C VAL A 407 -1.98 -12.36 -8.25
N LEU A 408 -3.05 -11.95 -7.57
CA LEU A 408 -3.35 -12.38 -6.21
C LEU A 408 -3.43 -13.91 -6.11
N PHE A 409 -4.10 -14.56 -7.06
CA PHE A 409 -4.19 -16.01 -7.11
C PHE A 409 -2.80 -16.65 -7.31
N ILE A 410 -1.99 -16.12 -8.24
CA ILE A 410 -0.63 -16.60 -8.49
C ILE A 410 0.22 -16.49 -7.22
N ILE A 411 0.25 -15.33 -6.55
CA ILE A 411 1.07 -15.17 -5.34
C ILE A 411 0.57 -16.01 -4.18
N THR A 412 -0.73 -16.33 -4.14
CA THR A 412 -1.33 -17.19 -3.10
C THR A 412 -0.94 -18.65 -3.29
N VAL A 413 -1.04 -19.15 -4.52
CA VAL A 413 -0.75 -20.57 -4.86
C VAL A 413 0.74 -20.84 -4.89
N PHE A 414 1.55 -19.86 -5.29
CA PHE A 414 3.00 -20.00 -5.43
C PHE A 414 3.74 -19.07 -4.45
N PRO A 415 3.91 -19.44 -3.16
CA PRO A 415 4.62 -18.62 -2.17
C PRO A 415 6.01 -18.17 -2.60
N GLN A 416 6.67 -18.94 -3.47
CA GLN A 416 7.97 -18.61 -4.03
C GLN A 416 7.99 -17.30 -4.82
N THR A 417 6.85 -16.81 -5.34
CA THR A 417 6.83 -15.48 -5.96
C THR A 417 7.17 -14.38 -4.96
N VAL A 418 6.92 -14.59 -3.66
CA VAL A 418 7.30 -13.67 -2.59
C VAL A 418 8.60 -14.11 -1.94
N LEU A 419 8.75 -15.40 -1.65
CA LEU A 419 9.84 -15.91 -0.79
C LEU A 419 11.15 -16.21 -1.53
N TRP A 420 11.12 -16.41 -2.85
CA TRP A 420 12.32 -16.82 -3.59
C TRP A 420 13.45 -15.79 -3.50
N LEU A 421 13.16 -14.51 -3.76
CA LEU A 421 14.18 -13.46 -3.76
C LEU A 421 14.71 -13.15 -2.34
N PRO A 422 13.86 -13.04 -1.30
CA PRO A 422 14.34 -12.97 0.09
C PRO A 422 15.21 -14.17 0.47
N ASN A 423 14.80 -15.40 0.16
CA ASN A 423 15.56 -16.60 0.50
C ASN A 423 16.91 -16.65 -0.25
N LEU A 424 16.99 -16.12 -1.46
CA LEU A 424 18.24 -16.07 -2.22
C LEU A 424 19.23 -15.05 -1.64
N LEU A 425 18.75 -13.88 -1.19
CA LEU A 425 19.58 -12.75 -0.79
C LEU A 425 19.83 -12.67 0.72
N LEU A 426 18.94 -13.25 1.53
CA LEU A 426 18.96 -13.19 2.99
C LEU A 426 19.14 -14.56 3.65
N ALA A 427 19.35 -15.63 2.87
CA ALA A 427 19.72 -16.92 3.44
C ALA A 427 21.02 -16.78 4.27
N PRO A 428 21.10 -17.44 5.44
CA PRO A 428 22.26 -17.37 6.32
C PRO A 428 23.54 -17.91 5.69
#